data_AF-A0AAQ4RMB1-F1
#
_entry.id   AF-A0AAQ4RMB1-F1
#
_cell.length_a   1.000
_cell.length_b   1.000
_cell.length_c   1.000
_cell.angle_alpha   90.00
_cell.angle_beta   90.00
_cell.angle_gamma   90.00
#
_symmetry.space_group_name_H-M   'P 1'
#
loop_
_entity.id
_entity.type
_entity.pdbx_description
1 polymer ?
#
loop_
_entity_poly.entity_id
_entity_poly.type
_entity_poly.pdbx_seq_one_letter_code
_entity_poly.pdbx_strand_id
1 'polypeptide(L)'
;MAASESKLVPLSSTHELKLACTQCSVKEKEVTYTLKSVLHQCARTLLLCRAKGGSKWRPVSKRPMFPNPNQYQMCLFYVEGHGCTSHKNRCTFARSVEEATVWTFEKRRGLDHMLLCKLVAQSETGGDPPGNAEPLGDLLPILELKAACDQCFVKEKKITRTVQLISHNCRRDLLLAKDKACHQWKPVADRPAGVRIGPNVFYQVCRFHVEGSGSECTYHGAACTFARSSEEAVVWNHLKDHRIDKGQLIRQVVESERTRSTPESAAESIRRRFSGEFIELCRECFNDCPQKLTLKKWNSTCSADSAHTWDPVLVHHLSENSSKHVYSQVRPLLPNCQFTYCSHVRQGKPCWHQP
;
A
#
# COMPACT_ATOMS: atom_id res chain seq x y z
N MET A 1 -16.19 5.21 21.59
CA MET A 1 -14.82 4.94 22.08
C MET A 1 -14.72 3.65 22.94
N ALA A 2 -15.70 3.27 23.77
CA ALA A 2 -15.60 2.10 24.67
C ALA A 2 -15.66 0.67 24.04
N ALA A 3 -16.09 0.53 22.78
CA ALA A 3 -16.34 -0.80 22.17
C ALA A 3 -15.08 -1.47 21.56
N SER A 4 -14.04 -0.68 21.23
CA SER A 4 -12.79 -1.18 20.63
C SER A 4 -11.82 -1.65 21.71
N GLU A 5 -11.69 -0.88 22.81
CA GLU A 5 -10.85 -1.23 23.95
C GLU A 5 -11.35 -2.50 24.66
N SER A 6 -12.66 -2.61 24.92
CA SER A 6 -13.27 -3.74 25.63
C SER A 6 -12.99 -5.11 24.99
N LYS A 7 -12.64 -5.17 23.70
CA LYS A 7 -12.39 -6.43 22.98
C LYS A 7 -10.93 -6.85 23.00
N LEU A 8 -9.99 -5.90 23.00
CA LEU A 8 -8.56 -6.19 23.13
C LEU A 8 -8.14 -6.42 24.59
N VAL A 9 -8.92 -5.93 25.57
CA VAL A 9 -8.66 -6.04 27.02
C VAL A 9 -8.04 -7.36 27.47
N PRO A 10 -8.59 -8.55 27.12
CA PRO A 10 -8.03 -9.81 27.61
C PRO A 10 -6.60 -10.09 27.11
N LEU A 11 -6.30 -9.68 25.87
CA LEU A 11 -4.97 -9.83 25.28
C LEU A 11 -4.05 -8.69 25.73
N SER A 12 -4.57 -7.46 25.81
CA SER A 12 -3.82 -6.29 26.29
C SER A 12 -3.51 -6.33 27.78
N SER A 13 -4.19 -7.17 28.57
CA SER A 13 -3.84 -7.46 29.97
C SER A 13 -2.56 -8.27 30.11
N THR A 14 -2.24 -9.13 29.14
CA THR A 14 -1.11 -10.07 29.22
C THR A 14 0.02 -9.75 28.24
N HIS A 15 -0.32 -9.12 27.11
CA HIS A 15 0.60 -8.83 26.01
C HIS A 15 0.43 -7.39 25.55
N GLU A 16 1.50 -6.79 25.07
CA GLU A 16 1.51 -5.49 24.39
C GLU A 16 1.57 -5.72 22.88
N LEU A 17 0.68 -5.07 22.15
CA LEU A 17 0.62 -5.10 20.69
C LEU A 17 0.99 -3.73 20.15
N LYS A 18 1.78 -3.70 19.07
CA LYS A 18 2.11 -2.47 18.37
C LYS A 18 2.20 -2.69 16.87
N LEU A 19 1.70 -1.74 16.09
CA LEU A 19 1.90 -1.71 14.65
C LEU A 19 3.16 -0.92 14.31
N ALA A 20 4.01 -1.53 13.49
CA ALA A 20 5.25 -0.96 13.03
C ALA A 20 5.39 -1.10 11.51
N CYS A 21 6.42 -0.46 10.95
CA CYS A 21 6.85 -0.64 9.58
C CYS A 21 8.39 -0.78 9.54
N THR A 22 8.95 -0.95 8.36
CA THR A 22 10.41 -1.07 8.16
C THR A 22 11.18 0.19 8.58
N GLN A 23 10.53 1.35 8.71
CA GLN A 23 11.17 2.60 9.13
C GLN A 23 11.21 2.76 10.66
N CYS A 24 10.23 2.24 11.39
CA CYS A 24 10.14 2.36 12.85
C CYS A 24 10.38 1.06 13.61
N SER A 25 10.80 0.01 12.91
CA SER A 25 11.24 -1.23 13.53
C SER A 25 12.58 -1.67 12.94
N VAL A 26 13.48 -2.08 13.81
CA VAL A 26 14.73 -2.73 13.42
C VAL A 26 14.65 -4.19 13.77
N LYS A 27 14.89 -5.01 12.75
CA LYS A 27 15.02 -6.45 12.90
C LYS A 27 16.43 -6.75 13.41
N GLU A 28 16.56 -7.03 14.71
CA GLU A 28 17.85 -7.37 15.32
C GLU A 28 18.24 -8.83 15.04
N LYS A 29 17.24 -9.71 15.07
CA LYS A 29 17.35 -11.13 14.71
C LYS A 29 16.14 -11.51 13.86
N GLU A 30 16.09 -12.74 13.35
CA GLU A 30 14.98 -13.19 12.49
C GLU A 30 13.57 -12.96 13.04
N VAL A 31 13.39 -13.10 14.35
CA VAL A 31 12.09 -12.99 15.04
C VAL A 31 12.11 -11.98 16.19
N THR A 32 13.11 -11.12 16.26
CA THR A 32 13.22 -10.11 17.31
C THR A 32 13.35 -8.74 16.69
N TYR A 33 12.43 -7.86 17.10
CA TYR A 33 12.38 -6.48 16.67
C TYR A 33 12.62 -5.54 17.84
N THR A 34 13.22 -4.40 17.54
CA THR A 34 13.23 -3.22 18.41
C THR A 34 12.55 -2.07 17.72
N LEU A 35 11.75 -1.33 18.49
CA LEU A 35 11.00 -0.19 17.99
C LEU A 35 11.87 1.06 18.08
N LYS A 36 11.97 1.79 16.98
CA LYS A 36 12.61 3.11 16.94
C LYS A 36 11.53 4.18 16.94
N SER A 37 11.71 5.19 17.79
CA SER A 37 10.87 6.38 17.77
C SER A 37 11.33 7.29 16.64
N VAL A 38 10.61 7.25 15.51
CA VAL A 38 10.87 8.10 14.34
C VAL A 38 9.55 8.77 13.97
N LEU A 39 9.58 10.09 13.80
CA LEU A 39 8.43 10.84 13.29
C LEU A 39 8.27 10.56 11.80
N HIS A 40 7.27 9.77 11.44
CA HIS A 40 6.92 9.45 10.06
C HIS A 40 5.46 9.00 9.97
N GLN A 41 4.88 9.03 8.77
CA GLN A 41 3.58 8.42 8.53
C GLN A 41 3.75 6.90 8.42
N CYS A 42 3.50 6.20 9.53
CA CYS A 42 3.74 4.77 9.64
C CYS A 42 2.84 3.96 8.69
N ALA A 43 3.46 3.09 7.89
CA ALA A 43 2.73 2.20 6.98
C ALA A 43 1.99 1.06 7.70
N ARG A 44 2.27 0.83 9.00
CA ARG A 44 1.62 -0.16 9.89
C ARG A 44 1.56 -1.59 9.30
N THR A 45 2.60 -2.00 8.58
CA THR A 45 2.65 -3.28 7.85
C THR A 45 3.08 -4.48 8.70
N LEU A 46 3.60 -4.25 9.91
CA LEU A 46 4.12 -5.28 10.80
C LEU A 46 3.39 -5.23 12.14
N LEU A 47 2.71 -6.32 12.50
CA LEU A 47 2.16 -6.50 13.85
C LEU A 47 3.25 -7.11 14.75
N LEU A 48 3.61 -6.37 15.79
CA LEU A 48 4.55 -6.83 16.82
C LEU A 48 3.80 -7.10 18.12
N CYS A 49 4.15 -8.19 18.77
CA CYS A 49 3.61 -8.59 20.06
C CYS A 49 4.74 -8.89 21.04
N ARG A 50 4.54 -8.54 22.31
CA ARG A 50 5.45 -8.82 23.41
C ARG A 50 4.67 -9.15 24.66
N ALA A 51 5.11 -10.11 25.47
CA ALA A 51 4.52 -10.30 26.79
C ALA A 51 4.74 -9.06 27.66
N LYS A 52 3.77 -8.68 28.50
CA LYS A 52 3.97 -7.55 29.44
C LYS A 52 5.15 -7.84 30.36
N GLY A 53 6.08 -6.88 30.45
CA GLY A 53 7.35 -7.05 31.17
C GLY A 53 8.44 -7.79 30.39
N GLY A 54 8.16 -8.27 29.18
CA GLY A 54 9.16 -8.83 28.27
C GLY A 54 10.01 -7.73 27.62
N SER A 55 11.24 -8.07 27.21
CA SER A 55 12.14 -7.12 26.53
C SER A 55 12.07 -7.18 25.01
N LYS A 56 11.70 -8.33 24.42
CA LYS A 56 11.81 -8.61 22.97
C LYS A 56 10.47 -8.49 22.26
N TRP A 57 10.39 -7.69 21.19
CA TRP A 57 9.20 -7.68 20.32
C TRP A 57 9.28 -8.80 19.29
N ARG A 58 8.20 -9.58 19.17
CA ARG A 58 8.09 -10.70 18.23
C ARG A 58 7.09 -10.37 17.12
N PRO A 59 7.40 -10.66 15.86
CA PRO A 59 6.45 -10.46 14.78
C PRO A 59 5.32 -11.49 14.86
N VAL A 60 4.10 -11.03 14.58
CA VAL A 60 2.91 -11.88 14.48
C VAL A 60 2.43 -11.84 13.04
N SER A 61 2.50 -12.98 12.36
CA SER A 61 2.00 -13.11 10.99
C SER A 61 0.53 -13.52 10.97
N LYS A 62 -0.08 -13.53 9.78
CA LYS A 62 -1.45 -14.02 9.58
C LYS A 62 -1.57 -15.49 9.99
N ARG A 63 -2.62 -15.81 10.75
CA ARG A 63 -2.93 -17.18 11.14
C ARG A 63 -3.10 -18.09 9.91
N PRO A 64 -2.50 -19.29 9.90
CA PRO A 64 -2.74 -20.28 8.85
C PRO A 64 -4.23 -20.61 8.70
N MET A 65 -4.71 -20.73 7.46
CA MET A 65 -6.09 -21.15 7.19
C MET A 65 -6.32 -22.62 7.58
N PHE A 66 -5.29 -23.45 7.43
CA PHE A 66 -5.26 -24.84 7.82
C PHE A 66 -3.85 -25.19 8.35
N PRO A 67 -3.71 -25.99 9.41
CA PRO A 67 -4.76 -26.56 10.26
C PRO A 67 -5.42 -25.52 11.19
N ASN A 68 -6.62 -25.83 11.70
CA ASN A 68 -7.40 -24.96 12.59
C ASN A 68 -7.54 -25.57 14.02
N PRO A 69 -6.43 -25.75 14.77
CA PRO A 69 -6.44 -26.35 16.10
C PRO A 69 -7.13 -25.46 17.15
N ASN A 70 -7.66 -26.04 18.23
CA ASN A 70 -8.30 -25.27 19.31
C ASN A 70 -7.36 -24.27 19.98
N GLN A 71 -6.07 -24.62 20.06
CA GLN A 71 -5.00 -23.75 20.52
C GLN A 71 -3.80 -23.91 19.60
N TYR A 72 -3.22 -22.78 19.18
CA TYR A 72 -1.99 -22.76 18.42
C TYR A 72 -0.81 -22.93 19.37
N GLN A 73 0.22 -23.61 18.89
CA GLN A 73 1.44 -23.90 19.66
C GLN A 73 2.67 -23.49 18.85
N MET A 74 3.78 -23.30 19.57
CA MET A 74 5.06 -23.03 18.94
C MET A 74 5.54 -24.25 18.16
N CYS A 75 6.26 -23.99 17.07
CA CYS A 75 6.95 -25.00 16.31
C CYS A 75 8.14 -25.56 17.13
N LEU A 76 8.13 -26.85 17.43
CA LEU A 76 9.22 -27.53 18.14
C LEU A 76 10.54 -27.50 17.36
N PHE A 77 10.47 -27.51 16.02
CA PHE A 77 11.63 -27.49 15.14
C PHE A 77 12.07 -26.09 14.71
N TYR A 78 11.58 -25.05 15.41
CA TYR A 78 11.93 -23.68 15.08
C TYR A 78 13.20 -23.27 15.82
N VAL A 79 14.20 -22.83 15.06
CA VAL A 79 15.47 -22.34 15.59
C VAL A 79 15.63 -20.87 15.19
N GLU A 80 15.88 -20.00 16.16
CA GLU A 80 16.12 -18.58 15.89
C GLU A 80 17.31 -18.43 14.92
N GLY A 81 17.09 -17.78 13.77
CA GLY A 81 18.13 -17.57 12.74
C GLY A 81 18.13 -18.59 11.60
N HIS A 82 17.46 -19.73 11.76
CA HIS A 82 17.40 -20.80 10.75
C HIS A 82 15.96 -21.14 10.32
N GLY A 83 14.97 -20.50 10.95
CA GLY A 83 13.56 -20.81 10.76
C GLY A 83 13.18 -22.24 11.21
N CYS A 84 12.12 -22.78 10.62
CA CYS A 84 11.69 -24.15 10.87
C CYS A 84 12.55 -25.13 10.05
N THR A 85 13.32 -25.98 10.73
CA THR A 85 14.22 -26.94 10.06
C THR A 85 13.48 -28.06 9.34
N SER A 86 12.31 -28.44 9.86
CA SER A 86 11.49 -29.52 9.29
C SER A 86 10.59 -29.06 8.15
N HIS A 87 9.86 -27.95 8.33
CA HIS A 87 8.80 -27.51 7.39
C HIS A 87 9.15 -26.26 6.57
N LYS A 88 10.28 -25.60 6.87
CA LYS A 88 10.74 -24.37 6.20
C LYS A 88 9.60 -23.33 6.10
N ASN A 89 9.35 -22.79 4.90
CA ASN A 89 8.33 -21.77 4.62
C ASN A 89 6.88 -22.28 4.66
N ARG A 90 6.66 -23.60 4.83
CA ARG A 90 5.32 -24.20 4.93
C ARG A 90 4.92 -24.51 6.38
N CYS A 91 5.71 -24.06 7.35
CA CYS A 91 5.39 -24.26 8.75
C CYS A 91 4.10 -23.54 9.12
N THR A 92 3.12 -24.29 9.61
CA THR A 92 1.84 -23.75 10.10
C THR A 92 1.81 -23.59 11.63
N PHE A 93 2.93 -23.86 12.29
CA PHE A 93 3.11 -23.64 13.72
C PHE A 93 3.68 -22.24 13.97
N ALA A 94 3.39 -21.68 15.14
CA ALA A 94 3.86 -20.36 15.49
C ALA A 94 5.38 -20.34 15.72
N ARG A 95 6.02 -19.22 15.39
CA ARG A 95 7.46 -19.00 15.57
C ARG A 95 7.81 -18.57 16.99
N SER A 96 6.84 -18.08 17.76
CA SER A 96 7.00 -17.69 19.15
C SER A 96 5.74 -17.91 19.98
N VAL A 97 5.86 -17.83 21.32
CA VAL A 97 4.74 -17.97 22.24
C VAL A 97 3.72 -16.86 22.01
N GLU A 98 4.22 -15.65 21.76
CA GLU A 98 3.41 -14.47 21.48
C GLU A 98 2.57 -14.69 20.22
N GLU A 99 3.17 -15.16 19.12
CA GLU A 99 2.45 -15.48 17.88
C GLU A 99 1.38 -16.57 18.11
N ALA A 100 1.70 -17.64 18.85
CA ALA A 100 0.75 -18.69 19.20
C ALA A 100 -0.44 -18.16 20.03
N THR A 101 -0.16 -17.25 20.95
CA THR A 101 -1.14 -16.63 21.84
C THR A 101 -2.07 -15.71 21.05
N VAL A 102 -1.51 -14.87 20.16
CA VAL A 102 -2.30 -13.98 19.31
C VAL A 102 -3.19 -14.79 18.34
N TRP A 103 -2.67 -15.83 17.68
CA TRP A 103 -3.48 -16.68 16.80
C TRP A 103 -4.61 -17.40 17.54
N THR A 104 -4.35 -17.86 18.76
CA THR A 104 -5.37 -18.48 19.62
C THR A 104 -6.43 -17.45 20.01
N PHE A 105 -6.04 -16.23 20.33
CA PHE A 105 -6.95 -15.13 20.65
C PHE A 105 -7.81 -14.73 19.45
N GLU A 106 -7.19 -14.52 18.28
CA GLU A 106 -7.86 -14.25 17.00
C GLU A 106 -8.93 -15.32 16.72
N LYS A 107 -8.59 -16.59 16.94
CA LYS A 107 -9.55 -17.71 16.77
C LYS A 107 -10.71 -17.62 17.74
N ARG A 108 -10.44 -17.54 19.05
CA ARG A 108 -11.50 -17.55 20.09
C ARG A 108 -12.47 -16.37 19.95
N ARG A 109 -11.99 -15.23 19.46
CA ARG A 109 -12.79 -14.02 19.25
C ARG A 109 -13.35 -13.86 17.84
N GLY A 110 -13.02 -14.76 16.91
CA GLY A 110 -13.44 -14.65 15.51
C GLY A 110 -12.87 -13.40 14.81
N LEU A 111 -11.70 -12.94 15.24
CA LEU A 111 -11.00 -11.80 14.65
C LEU A 111 -10.06 -12.31 13.55
N ASP A 112 -10.17 -11.74 12.36
CA ASP A 112 -9.16 -11.91 11.32
C ASP A 112 -7.93 -11.03 11.62
N HIS A 113 -6.76 -11.43 11.13
CA HIS A 113 -5.51 -10.71 11.35
C HIS A 113 -5.62 -9.23 11.00
N MET A 114 -6.31 -8.91 9.91
CA MET A 114 -6.46 -7.53 9.48
C MET A 114 -7.42 -6.72 10.37
N LEU A 115 -8.45 -7.36 10.93
CA LEU A 115 -9.33 -6.74 11.91
C LEU A 115 -8.59 -6.49 13.23
N LEU A 116 -7.71 -7.40 13.64
CA LEU A 116 -6.84 -7.20 14.79
C LEU A 116 -5.95 -5.97 14.59
N CYS A 117 -5.28 -5.86 13.44
CA CYS A 117 -4.50 -4.67 13.09
C CYS A 117 -5.35 -3.40 13.13
N LYS A 118 -6.59 -3.41 12.61
CA LYS A 118 -7.49 -2.25 12.71
C LYS A 118 -7.74 -1.82 14.15
N LEU A 119 -8.03 -2.78 15.03
CA LEU A 119 -8.30 -2.48 16.43
C LEU A 119 -7.06 -1.94 17.15
N VAL A 120 -5.86 -2.49 16.87
CA VAL A 120 -4.60 -1.99 17.45
C VAL A 120 -4.31 -0.56 16.96
N ALA A 121 -4.47 -0.29 15.66
CA ALA A 121 -4.29 1.03 15.07
C ALA A 121 -5.20 2.09 15.72
N GLN A 122 -6.46 1.73 16.00
CA GLN A 122 -7.41 2.61 16.67
C GLN A 122 -7.02 2.85 18.13
N SER A 123 -6.50 1.84 18.85
CA SER A 123 -6.07 1.99 20.24
C SER A 123 -4.82 2.86 20.41
N GLU A 124 -3.91 2.88 19.43
CA GLU A 124 -2.71 3.73 19.44
C GLU A 124 -3.04 5.22 19.21
N THR A 125 -4.22 5.55 18.67
CA THR A 125 -4.58 6.90 18.23
C THR A 125 -5.36 7.69 19.31
N GLY A 126 -5.37 7.23 20.57
CA GLY A 126 -6.15 7.85 21.64
C GLY A 126 -5.68 9.26 22.04
N GLY A 127 -6.49 10.28 21.74
CA GLY A 127 -6.27 11.64 22.29
C GLY A 127 -7.11 12.80 21.73
N ASP A 128 -7.55 12.79 20.48
CA ASP A 128 -8.29 13.95 19.92
C ASP A 128 -9.80 13.67 19.73
N PRO A 129 -10.67 14.66 20.02
CA PRO A 129 -12.09 14.58 19.70
C PRO A 129 -12.29 14.44 18.18
N PRO A 130 -13.45 13.94 17.71
CA PRO A 130 -13.72 13.77 16.28
C PRO A 130 -13.97 15.13 15.61
N GLY A 131 -12.93 15.94 15.47
CA GLY A 131 -12.89 17.07 14.56
C GLY A 131 -12.48 16.55 13.19
N ASN A 132 -13.47 16.29 12.33
CA ASN A 132 -13.28 16.00 10.89
C ASN A 132 -12.21 14.94 10.54
N ALA A 133 -12.13 13.83 11.28
CA ALA A 133 -11.33 12.69 10.82
C ALA A 133 -11.93 12.16 9.52
N GLU A 134 -11.18 12.26 8.42
CA GLU A 134 -11.60 11.73 7.12
C GLU A 134 -12.00 10.25 7.27
N PRO A 135 -13.20 9.84 6.81
CA PRO A 135 -13.67 8.46 6.95
C PRO A 135 -12.70 7.40 6.37
N LEU A 136 -11.87 7.78 5.41
CA LEU A 136 -10.83 6.93 4.83
C LEU A 136 -9.63 6.68 5.76
N GLY A 137 -9.38 7.56 6.73
CA GLY A 137 -8.19 7.54 7.59
C GLY A 137 -8.02 6.27 8.43
N ASP A 138 -9.12 5.57 8.72
CA ASP A 138 -9.13 4.29 9.44
C ASP A 138 -8.79 3.08 8.55
N LEU A 139 -9.06 3.18 7.24
CA LEU A 139 -8.87 2.09 6.27
C LEU A 139 -7.52 2.18 5.55
N LEU A 140 -7.11 3.39 5.17
CA LEU A 140 -5.86 3.66 4.45
C LEU A 140 -4.57 3.14 5.14
N PRO A 141 -4.49 3.02 6.48
CA PRO A 141 -3.31 2.42 7.11
C PRO A 141 -3.17 0.93 6.81
N ILE A 142 -4.28 0.24 6.50
CA ILE A 142 -4.38 -1.21 6.47
C ILE A 142 -4.62 -1.72 5.03
N LEU A 143 -5.44 -1.00 4.26
CA LEU A 143 -5.84 -1.35 2.90
C LEU A 143 -5.42 -0.26 1.92
N GLU A 144 -5.06 -0.68 0.72
CA GLU A 144 -5.11 0.17 -0.45
C GLU A 144 -6.46 -0.04 -1.14
N LEU A 145 -7.17 1.07 -1.37
CA LEU A 145 -8.47 1.11 -2.04
C LEU A 145 -8.32 1.77 -3.40
N LYS A 146 -9.06 1.26 -4.38
CA LYS A 146 -9.13 1.84 -5.73
C LYS A 146 -10.54 1.70 -6.29
N ALA A 147 -11.05 2.78 -6.87
CA ALA A 147 -12.31 2.75 -7.60
C ALA A 147 -12.05 2.43 -9.08
N ALA A 148 -12.75 1.43 -9.62
CA ALA A 148 -12.58 0.92 -10.99
C ALA A 148 -13.95 0.65 -11.61
N CYS A 149 -14.01 0.36 -12.91
CA CYS A 149 -15.20 -0.23 -13.55
C CYS A 149 -14.89 -1.63 -14.10
N ASP A 150 -15.90 -2.30 -14.63
CA ASP A 150 -15.79 -3.58 -15.34
C ASP A 150 -14.76 -3.56 -16.48
N GLN A 151 -14.63 -2.44 -17.19
CA GLN A 151 -13.65 -2.24 -18.25
C GLN A 151 -12.23 -1.95 -17.72
N CYS A 152 -12.11 -1.37 -16.52
CA CYS A 152 -10.82 -1.22 -15.82
C CYS A 152 -10.34 -2.55 -15.21
N PHE A 153 -11.28 -3.40 -14.79
CA PHE A 153 -11.00 -4.64 -14.08
C PHE A 153 -11.17 -5.83 -15.03
N VAL A 154 -10.28 -5.94 -16.00
CA VAL A 154 -10.25 -7.09 -16.91
C VAL A 154 -9.88 -8.34 -16.09
N LYS A 155 -10.82 -9.26 -15.92
CA LYS A 155 -10.56 -10.62 -15.40
C LYS A 155 -9.83 -11.43 -16.48
N GLU A 156 -8.55 -11.16 -16.70
CA GLU A 156 -7.77 -12.01 -17.60
C GLU A 156 -7.25 -13.26 -16.88
N LYS A 157 -7.75 -14.41 -17.33
CA LYS A 157 -7.19 -15.72 -17.05
C LYS A 157 -5.74 -15.74 -17.57
N LYS A 158 -4.78 -15.81 -16.64
CA LYS A 158 -3.29 -15.94 -16.77
C LYS A 158 -2.50 -14.66 -16.46
N ILE A 159 -1.93 -14.65 -15.25
CA ILE A 159 -0.57 -14.21 -14.89
C ILE A 159 -0.03 -12.98 -15.64
N THR A 160 -0.51 -11.78 -15.31
CA THR A 160 0.26 -10.61 -14.82
C THR A 160 -0.68 -9.42 -14.71
N ARG A 161 -0.74 -8.78 -13.54
CA ARG A 161 -1.67 -7.69 -13.27
C ARG A 161 -1.01 -6.35 -13.56
N THR A 162 -1.21 -5.84 -14.76
CA THR A 162 -0.97 -4.43 -15.06
C THR A 162 -2.32 -3.75 -15.21
N VAL A 163 -2.54 -2.69 -14.42
CA VAL A 163 -3.64 -1.76 -14.67
C VAL A 163 -3.29 -1.05 -15.97
N GLN A 164 -3.78 -1.57 -17.10
CA GLN A 164 -3.67 -0.85 -18.36
C GLN A 164 -4.54 0.41 -18.26
N LEU A 165 -3.91 1.58 -18.36
CA LEU A 165 -4.59 2.86 -18.53
C LEU A 165 -5.22 2.90 -19.92
N ILE A 166 -6.34 2.19 -20.10
CA ILE A 166 -7.21 2.39 -21.24
C ILE A 166 -7.99 3.68 -20.95
N SER A 167 -7.75 4.74 -21.72
CA SER A 167 -8.47 6.02 -21.62
C SER A 167 -9.93 5.83 -22.03
N HIS A 168 -10.79 5.52 -21.06
CA HIS A 168 -12.25 5.48 -21.21
C HIS A 168 -12.92 6.33 -20.13
N ASN A 169 -14.17 6.70 -20.37
CA ASN A 169 -14.98 7.41 -19.38
C ASN A 169 -15.42 6.43 -18.27
N CYS A 170 -14.52 6.20 -17.31
CA CYS A 170 -14.68 5.20 -16.27
C CYS A 170 -15.81 5.56 -15.30
N ARG A 171 -16.81 4.67 -15.17
CA ARG A 171 -17.94 4.84 -14.24
C ARG A 171 -17.56 4.66 -12.76
N ARG A 172 -16.40 4.05 -12.47
CA ARG A 172 -15.83 3.85 -11.13
C ARG A 172 -16.80 3.23 -10.11
N ASP A 173 -17.62 2.29 -10.55
CA ASP A 173 -18.69 1.64 -9.79
C ASP A 173 -18.24 0.41 -8.97
N LEU A 174 -17.03 -0.10 -9.24
CA LEU A 174 -16.41 -1.20 -8.51
C LEU A 174 -15.42 -0.67 -7.48
N LEU A 175 -15.56 -1.15 -6.24
CA LEU A 175 -14.57 -0.94 -5.19
C LEU A 175 -13.60 -2.13 -5.15
N LEU A 176 -12.32 -1.85 -5.37
CA LEU A 176 -11.25 -2.81 -5.21
C LEU A 176 -10.47 -2.52 -3.92
N ALA A 177 -10.13 -3.58 -3.20
CA ALA A 177 -9.29 -3.50 -2.02
C ALA A 177 -8.14 -4.50 -2.13
N LYS A 178 -6.95 -4.10 -1.67
CA LYS A 178 -5.84 -5.02 -1.42
C LYS A 178 -5.17 -4.70 -0.10
N ASP A 179 -4.71 -5.74 0.60
CA ASP A 179 -3.74 -5.59 1.68
C ASP A 179 -2.45 -4.95 1.13
N LYS A 180 -1.83 -4.05 1.89
CA LYS A 180 -0.53 -3.46 1.53
C LYS A 180 0.59 -4.50 1.40
N ALA A 181 0.49 -5.60 2.15
CA ALA A 181 1.41 -6.72 2.03
C ALA A 181 1.14 -7.60 0.79
N CYS A 182 0.02 -7.40 0.09
CA CYS A 182 -0.40 -8.22 -1.04
C CYS A 182 -0.46 -7.39 -2.34
N HIS A 183 -0.07 -8.00 -3.47
CA HIS A 183 -0.16 -7.37 -4.79
C HIS A 183 -1.50 -7.66 -5.51
N GLN A 184 -2.42 -8.35 -4.85
CA GLN A 184 -3.67 -8.82 -5.45
C GLN A 184 -4.86 -7.94 -5.09
N TRP A 185 -5.38 -7.20 -6.07
CA TRP A 185 -6.67 -6.51 -5.96
C TRP A 185 -7.83 -7.50 -5.94
N LYS A 186 -8.72 -7.33 -4.95
CA LYS A 186 -9.93 -8.12 -4.77
C LYS A 186 -11.17 -7.20 -4.79
N PRO A 187 -12.26 -7.58 -5.48
CA PRO A 187 -13.48 -6.79 -5.52
C PRO A 187 -14.24 -6.90 -4.19
N VAL A 188 -14.75 -5.76 -3.73
CA VAL A 188 -15.60 -5.66 -2.53
C VAL A 188 -17.06 -5.58 -2.96
N ALA A 189 -17.86 -6.55 -2.54
CA ALA A 189 -19.29 -6.57 -2.84
C ALA A 189 -20.08 -5.69 -1.87
N ASP A 190 -21.34 -5.50 -2.21
CA ASP A 190 -22.30 -4.84 -1.34
C ASP A 190 -22.59 -5.69 -0.11
N ARG A 191 -22.77 -5.01 1.02
CA ARG A 191 -23.09 -5.66 2.29
C ARG A 191 -24.43 -6.39 2.15
N PRO A 192 -24.56 -7.64 2.62
CA PRO A 192 -25.81 -8.40 2.56
C PRO A 192 -26.97 -7.61 3.20
N ALA A 193 -28.03 -7.38 2.44
CA ALA A 193 -29.23 -6.71 2.94
C ALA A 193 -30.02 -7.66 3.85
N GLY A 194 -30.44 -7.19 5.04
CA GLY A 194 -31.36 -7.92 5.93
C GLY A 194 -30.74 -8.57 7.18
N VAL A 195 -29.41 -8.65 7.30
CA VAL A 195 -28.78 -9.19 8.52
C VAL A 195 -28.52 -8.06 9.53
N ARG A 196 -29.32 -8.00 10.60
CA ARG A 196 -29.04 -7.13 11.76
C ARG A 196 -27.91 -7.73 12.59
N ILE A 197 -26.68 -7.43 12.20
CA ILE A 197 -25.49 -7.76 12.99
C ILE A 197 -25.43 -6.80 14.19
N GLY A 198 -25.39 -7.36 15.39
CA GLY A 198 -25.28 -6.58 16.63
C GLY A 198 -24.03 -5.69 16.65
N PRO A 199 -24.03 -4.60 17.44
CA PRO A 199 -22.96 -3.59 17.44
C PRO A 199 -21.57 -4.17 17.74
N ASN A 200 -21.52 -5.31 18.44
CA ASN A 200 -20.26 -5.95 18.83
C ASN A 200 -19.79 -7.10 17.92
N VAL A 201 -20.57 -7.45 16.91
CA VAL A 201 -20.26 -8.56 16.01
C VAL A 201 -19.61 -8.04 14.73
N PHE A 202 -18.52 -8.67 14.31
CA PHE A 202 -17.81 -8.35 13.08
C PHE A 202 -18.22 -9.28 11.96
N TYR A 203 -18.27 -8.76 10.73
CA TYR A 203 -18.26 -9.59 9.54
C TYR A 203 -16.96 -10.41 9.53
N GLN A 204 -17.10 -11.72 9.36
CA GLN A 204 -16.00 -12.67 9.28
C GLN A 204 -15.85 -13.19 7.85
N VAL A 205 -14.64 -13.65 7.52
CA VAL A 205 -14.35 -14.28 6.24
C VAL A 205 -15.01 -15.66 6.19
N CYS A 206 -15.64 -15.97 5.06
CA CYS A 206 -16.24 -17.26 4.80
C CYS A 206 -15.16 -18.34 4.73
N ARG A 207 -15.29 -19.39 5.54
CA ARG A 207 -14.32 -20.50 5.59
C ARG A 207 -14.41 -21.45 4.39
N PHE A 208 -15.51 -21.40 3.66
CA PHE A 208 -15.81 -22.29 2.53
C PHE A 208 -15.72 -21.58 1.18
N HIS A 209 -15.33 -20.30 1.17
CA HIS A 209 -15.08 -19.61 -0.09
C HIS A 209 -13.73 -20.03 -0.67
N VAL A 210 -13.73 -20.43 -1.94
CA VAL A 210 -12.52 -20.81 -2.69
C VAL A 210 -12.21 -19.70 -3.69
N GLU A 211 -11.01 -19.12 -3.59
CA GLU A 211 -10.53 -18.09 -4.52
C GLU A 211 -10.52 -18.66 -5.96
N GLY A 212 -11.33 -18.07 -6.84
CA GLY A 212 -11.47 -18.50 -8.24
C GLY A 212 -12.80 -19.20 -8.58
N SER A 213 -13.61 -19.56 -7.58
CA SER A 213 -14.95 -20.17 -7.80
C SER A 213 -16.05 -19.16 -8.22
N GLY A 214 -15.70 -17.89 -8.41
CA GLY A 214 -16.66 -16.83 -8.72
C GLY A 214 -17.10 -16.05 -7.47
N SER A 215 -18.28 -15.41 -7.53
CA SER A 215 -18.84 -14.59 -6.44
C SER A 215 -19.53 -15.40 -5.34
N GLU A 216 -19.55 -16.73 -5.46
CA GLU A 216 -20.40 -17.62 -4.68
C GLU A 216 -19.57 -18.47 -3.70
N CYS A 217 -20.16 -18.77 -2.55
CA CYS A 217 -19.59 -19.72 -1.60
C CYS A 217 -20.06 -21.14 -1.97
N THR A 218 -19.18 -22.14 -1.86
CA THR A 218 -19.51 -23.55 -2.16
C THR A 218 -20.67 -24.09 -1.32
N TYR A 219 -20.93 -23.50 -0.15
CA TYR A 219 -21.97 -23.96 0.78
C TYR A 219 -23.24 -23.10 0.77
N HIS A 220 -23.12 -21.76 0.70
CA HIS A 220 -24.27 -20.84 0.77
C HIS A 220 -24.59 -20.13 -0.56
N GLY A 221 -23.85 -20.42 -1.63
CA GLY A 221 -24.03 -19.78 -2.94
C GLY A 221 -23.91 -18.25 -2.88
N ALA A 222 -24.81 -17.56 -3.57
CA ALA A 222 -24.92 -16.10 -3.60
C ALA A 222 -25.54 -15.48 -2.33
N ALA A 223 -26.20 -16.29 -1.47
CA ALA A 223 -26.83 -15.84 -0.24
C ALA A 223 -25.87 -15.83 0.98
N CYS A 224 -24.57 -16.00 0.74
CA CYS A 224 -23.56 -16.01 1.79
C CYS A 224 -23.46 -14.63 2.47
N THR A 225 -23.71 -14.60 3.78
CA THR A 225 -23.64 -13.37 4.60
C THR A 225 -22.22 -13.09 5.13
N PHE A 226 -21.28 -13.98 4.84
CA PHE A 226 -19.87 -13.87 5.21
C PHE A 226 -19.06 -13.25 4.07
N ALA A 227 -18.03 -12.49 4.42
CA ALA A 227 -17.14 -11.86 3.45
C ALA A 227 -16.32 -12.91 2.68
N ARG A 228 -16.07 -12.69 1.40
CA ARG A 228 -15.25 -13.56 0.55
C ARG A 228 -13.76 -13.42 0.84
N SER A 229 -13.33 -12.26 1.34
CA SER A 229 -11.95 -12.00 1.68
C SER A 229 -11.80 -11.18 2.96
N SER A 230 -10.58 -11.18 3.53
CA SER A 230 -10.24 -10.35 4.68
C SER A 230 -10.51 -8.87 4.38
N GLU A 231 -10.18 -8.42 3.17
CA GLU A 231 -10.34 -7.03 2.71
C GLU A 231 -11.80 -6.62 2.70
N GLU A 232 -12.66 -7.47 2.15
CA GLU A 232 -14.11 -7.26 2.15
C GLU A 232 -14.68 -7.22 3.57
N ALA A 233 -14.23 -8.09 4.47
CA ALA A 233 -14.67 -8.09 5.87
C ALA A 233 -14.33 -6.76 6.57
N VAL A 234 -13.13 -6.23 6.35
CA VAL A 234 -12.69 -4.96 6.94
C VAL A 234 -13.49 -3.79 6.39
N VAL A 235 -13.72 -3.74 5.07
CA VAL A 235 -14.53 -2.70 4.45
C VAL A 235 -15.98 -2.77 4.95
N TRP A 236 -16.61 -3.94 4.98
CA TRP A 236 -17.98 -4.09 5.50
C TRP A 236 -18.11 -3.67 6.97
N ASN A 237 -17.13 -4.02 7.80
CA ASN A 237 -17.10 -3.57 9.19
C ASN A 237 -16.93 -2.04 9.28
N HIS A 238 -16.09 -1.44 8.45
CA HIS A 238 -15.95 0.01 8.40
C HIS A 238 -17.23 0.73 7.96
N LEU A 239 -17.87 0.27 6.88
CA LEU A 239 -19.16 0.78 6.39
C LEU A 239 -20.23 0.70 7.48
N LYS A 240 -20.27 -0.41 8.22
CA LYS A 240 -21.18 -0.60 9.37
C LYS A 240 -20.87 0.38 10.51
N ASP A 241 -19.60 0.50 10.90
CA ASP A 241 -19.17 1.31 12.04
C ASP A 241 -19.45 2.81 11.79
N HIS A 242 -19.23 3.28 10.56
CA HIS A 242 -19.42 4.68 10.16
C HIS A 242 -20.82 4.98 9.61
N ARG A 243 -21.67 3.96 9.44
CA ARG A 243 -23.00 4.06 8.81
C ARG A 243 -22.97 4.66 7.41
N ILE A 244 -21.93 4.32 6.64
CA ILE A 244 -21.69 4.77 5.28
C ILE A 244 -22.06 3.63 4.32
N ASP A 245 -22.63 3.95 3.15
CA ASP A 245 -22.86 2.98 2.09
C ASP A 245 -21.65 2.85 1.13
N LYS A 246 -21.60 1.76 0.35
CA LYS A 246 -20.48 1.51 -0.56
C LYS A 246 -20.30 2.64 -1.59
N GLY A 247 -21.38 3.24 -2.08
CA GLY A 247 -21.33 4.32 -3.06
C GLY A 247 -20.71 5.59 -2.47
N GLN A 248 -21.05 5.95 -1.23
CA GLN A 248 -20.41 7.03 -0.49
C GLN A 248 -18.91 6.78 -0.30
N LEU A 249 -18.50 5.56 0.06
CA LEU A 249 -17.08 5.20 0.20
C LEU A 249 -16.34 5.31 -1.14
N ILE A 250 -16.93 4.85 -2.24
CA ILE A 250 -16.36 5.00 -3.59
C ILE A 250 -16.13 6.47 -3.93
N ARG A 251 -17.12 7.34 -3.67
CA ARG A 251 -16.97 8.79 -3.90
C ARG A 251 -15.82 9.39 -3.11
N GLN A 252 -15.66 8.99 -1.86
CA GLN A 252 -14.54 9.44 -1.02
C GLN A 252 -13.19 8.93 -1.56
N VAL A 253 -13.10 7.67 -1.99
CA VAL A 253 -11.88 7.12 -2.61
C VAL A 253 -11.52 7.91 -3.86
N VAL A 254 -12.50 8.16 -4.74
CA VAL A 254 -12.32 8.94 -5.97
C VAL A 254 -11.83 10.36 -5.67
N GLU A 255 -12.39 11.01 -4.66
CA GLU A 255 -11.96 12.36 -4.27
C GLU A 255 -10.54 12.34 -3.69
N SER A 256 -10.21 11.36 -2.85
CA SER A 256 -8.84 11.19 -2.32
C SER A 256 -7.81 10.90 -3.42
N GLU A 257 -8.18 10.16 -4.48
CA GLU A 257 -7.33 9.91 -5.65
C GLU A 257 -7.09 11.18 -6.46
N ARG A 258 -8.04 12.12 -6.50
CA ARG A 258 -7.87 13.44 -7.14
C ARG A 258 -6.96 14.34 -6.33
N THR A 259 -7.02 14.25 -5.01
CA THR A 259 -6.18 15.05 -4.10
C THR A 259 -4.76 14.50 -3.96
N ARG A 260 -4.56 13.19 -4.19
CA ARG A 260 -3.22 12.58 -4.25
C ARG A 260 -2.57 12.97 -5.57
N SER A 261 -1.53 13.81 -5.51
CA SER A 261 -0.70 14.18 -6.66
C SER A 261 -0.16 12.92 -7.35
N THR A 262 -0.80 12.50 -8.42
CA THR A 262 -0.26 11.46 -9.29
C THR A 262 0.89 12.04 -10.11
N PRO A 263 1.87 11.21 -10.56
CA PRO A 263 2.91 11.67 -11.48
C PRO A 263 2.34 12.39 -12.70
N GLU A 264 1.18 11.96 -13.18
CA GLU A 264 0.46 12.56 -14.31
C GLU A 264 -0.11 13.95 -13.98
N SER A 265 -0.72 14.11 -12.80
CA SER A 265 -1.22 15.42 -12.34
C SER A 265 -0.07 16.40 -12.07
N ALA A 266 1.03 15.90 -11.51
CA ALA A 266 2.25 16.69 -11.32
C ALA A 266 2.82 17.14 -12.68
N ALA A 267 2.90 16.24 -13.67
CA ALA A 267 3.35 16.58 -15.02
C ALA A 267 2.43 17.61 -15.69
N GLU A 268 1.12 17.47 -15.55
CA GLU A 268 0.16 18.43 -16.11
C GLU A 268 0.26 19.81 -15.43
N SER A 269 0.47 19.85 -14.11
CA SER A 269 0.73 21.09 -13.38
C SER A 269 2.03 21.75 -13.82
N ILE A 270 3.08 20.98 -14.09
CA ILE A 270 4.37 21.49 -14.61
C ILE A 270 4.16 22.09 -16.00
N ARG A 271 3.48 21.38 -16.91
CA ARG A 271 3.18 21.87 -18.26
C ARG A 271 2.32 23.13 -18.27
N ARG A 272 1.42 23.30 -17.29
CA ARG A 272 0.64 24.53 -17.13
C ARG A 272 1.45 25.70 -16.56
N ARG A 273 2.42 25.41 -15.69
CA ARG A 273 3.21 26.43 -14.99
C ARG A 273 4.42 26.92 -15.79
N PHE A 274 5.01 26.06 -16.60
CA PHE A 274 6.15 26.38 -17.45
C PHE A 274 5.69 26.39 -18.90
N SER A 275 5.85 27.53 -19.57
CA SER A 275 5.70 27.63 -21.02
C SER A 275 6.78 26.80 -21.73
N GLY A 276 6.52 26.41 -22.98
CA GLY A 276 7.44 25.59 -23.76
C GLY A 276 7.13 24.09 -23.74
N GLU A 277 8.07 23.29 -24.23
CA GLU A 277 7.94 21.84 -24.38
C GLU A 277 9.01 21.10 -23.60
N PHE A 278 8.69 19.89 -23.15
CA PHE A 278 9.64 18.99 -22.50
C PHE A 278 9.90 17.81 -23.46
N ILE A 279 11.17 17.64 -23.84
CA ILE A 279 11.59 16.71 -24.89
C ILE A 279 12.68 15.79 -24.33
N GLU A 280 12.62 14.51 -24.70
CA GLU A 280 13.71 13.56 -24.42
C GLU A 280 14.71 13.54 -25.57
N LEU A 281 15.96 13.85 -25.27
CA LEU A 281 17.06 13.83 -26.24
C LEU A 281 18.15 12.84 -25.81
N CYS A 282 19.04 12.47 -26.73
CA CYS A 282 20.21 11.66 -26.38
C CYS A 282 21.21 12.50 -25.56
N ARG A 283 21.60 12.01 -24.38
CA ARG A 283 22.56 12.66 -23.47
C ARG A 283 23.90 12.96 -24.14
N GLU A 284 24.45 11.97 -24.84
CA GLU A 284 25.76 12.11 -25.51
C GLU A 284 25.71 13.16 -26.63
N CYS A 285 24.65 13.20 -27.43
CA CYS A 285 24.48 14.20 -28.49
C CYS A 285 24.22 15.61 -27.93
N PHE A 286 23.45 15.71 -26.83
CA PHE A 286 23.13 16.99 -26.21
C PHE A 286 24.34 17.66 -25.55
N ASN A 287 25.30 16.86 -25.08
CA ASN A 287 26.54 17.32 -24.46
C ASN A 287 27.72 17.42 -25.44
N ASP A 288 27.51 17.07 -26.72
CA ASP A 288 28.53 17.17 -27.77
C ASP A 288 28.80 18.64 -28.15
N CYS A 289 29.96 18.90 -28.75
CA CYS A 289 30.37 20.22 -29.24
C CYS A 289 30.71 20.12 -30.74
N PRO A 290 29.81 20.57 -31.66
CA PRO A 290 28.57 21.32 -31.43
C PRO A 290 27.40 20.45 -30.91
N GLN A 291 26.51 21.08 -30.15
CA GLN A 291 25.34 20.44 -29.55
C GLN A 291 24.38 19.90 -30.62
N LYS A 292 23.99 18.62 -30.50
CA LYS A 292 23.07 17.94 -31.45
C LYS A 292 21.79 17.49 -30.75
N LEU A 293 20.64 17.91 -31.29
CA LEU A 293 19.32 17.58 -30.76
C LEU A 293 18.81 16.27 -31.37
N THR A 294 19.28 15.15 -30.85
CA THR A 294 19.00 13.82 -31.42
C THR A 294 17.90 13.09 -30.65
N LEU A 295 16.86 12.66 -31.37
CA LEU A 295 15.76 11.83 -30.85
C LEU A 295 16.06 10.33 -30.90
N LYS A 296 15.26 9.55 -30.20
CA LYS A 296 15.33 8.08 -30.21
C LYS A 296 14.89 7.52 -31.55
N LYS A 297 15.60 6.52 -32.05
CA LYS A 297 15.18 5.73 -33.21
C LYS A 297 14.25 4.58 -32.75
N TRP A 298 13.71 3.79 -33.69
CA TRP A 298 12.86 2.64 -33.37
C TRP A 298 13.57 1.54 -32.56
N ASN A 299 14.91 1.52 -32.58
CA ASN A 299 15.78 0.62 -31.82
C ASN A 299 16.35 1.33 -30.56
N SER A 300 17.14 0.60 -29.76
CA SER A 300 17.78 1.15 -28.55
C SER A 300 18.97 2.10 -28.83
N THR A 301 19.00 2.76 -29.99
CA THR A 301 20.07 3.70 -30.37
C THR A 301 19.49 5.07 -30.70
N CYS A 302 20.32 6.11 -30.60
CA CYS A 302 19.95 7.45 -31.02
C CYS A 302 19.90 7.58 -32.56
N SER A 303 19.21 8.61 -33.06
CA SER A 303 19.06 8.87 -34.50
C SER A 303 20.25 9.61 -35.13
N ALA A 304 21.34 9.81 -34.39
CA ALA A 304 22.54 10.46 -34.91
C ALA A 304 23.35 9.48 -35.76
N ASP A 305 24.20 10.01 -36.64
CA ASP A 305 25.11 9.21 -37.48
C ASP A 305 26.06 8.33 -36.66
N SER A 306 26.37 8.74 -35.42
CA SER A 306 27.19 8.00 -34.48
C SER A 306 26.47 6.85 -33.75
N ALA A 307 25.14 6.73 -33.91
CA ALA A 307 24.31 5.62 -33.41
C ALA A 307 24.59 5.20 -31.95
N HIS A 308 24.75 6.18 -31.05
CA HIS A 308 24.99 5.94 -29.62
C HIS A 308 23.89 5.07 -28.98
N THR A 309 24.26 4.36 -27.90
CA THR A 309 23.29 3.68 -27.04
C THR A 309 22.32 4.70 -26.46
N TRP A 310 21.01 4.42 -26.50
CA TRP A 310 20.01 5.38 -26.06
C TRP A 310 20.06 5.64 -24.55
N ASP A 311 20.62 6.79 -24.17
CA ASP A 311 20.60 7.35 -22.82
C ASP A 311 19.82 8.68 -22.81
N PRO A 312 18.57 8.70 -22.32
CA PRO A 312 17.72 9.88 -22.41
C PRO A 312 18.13 10.97 -21.40
N VAL A 313 18.02 12.22 -21.87
CA VAL A 313 18.06 13.42 -21.04
C VAL A 313 16.79 14.24 -21.27
N LEU A 314 16.15 14.67 -20.18
CA LEU A 314 14.97 15.53 -20.25
C LEU A 314 15.43 16.98 -20.48
N VAL A 315 14.91 17.62 -21.51
CA VAL A 315 15.26 18.98 -21.91
C VAL A 315 14.00 19.84 -21.99
N HIS A 316 14.05 20.99 -21.35
CA HIS A 316 13.03 22.03 -21.45
C HIS A 316 13.38 22.96 -22.62
N HIS A 317 12.50 23.02 -23.61
CA HIS A 317 12.62 23.84 -24.80
C HIS A 317 11.68 25.05 -24.69
N LEU A 318 12.28 26.24 -24.68
CA LEU A 318 11.58 27.52 -24.75
C LEU A 318 11.82 28.14 -26.12
N SER A 319 10.73 28.45 -26.84
CA SER A 319 10.76 29.26 -28.06
C SER A 319 10.12 30.62 -27.76
N GLU A 320 10.94 31.67 -27.71
CA GLU A 320 10.45 33.04 -27.52
C GLU A 320 10.50 33.74 -28.88
N ASN A 321 9.32 34.03 -29.44
CA ASN A 321 9.12 34.78 -30.69
C ASN A 321 9.89 34.25 -31.92
N SER A 322 10.00 32.93 -32.10
CA SER A 322 10.56 32.24 -33.29
C SER A 322 12.04 32.51 -33.63
N SER A 323 12.74 33.37 -32.89
CA SER A 323 14.14 33.74 -33.15
C SER A 323 15.12 33.26 -32.08
N LYS A 324 14.64 32.93 -30.88
CA LYS A 324 15.47 32.40 -29.78
C LYS A 324 14.91 31.07 -29.30
N HIS A 325 15.68 30.00 -29.50
CA HIS A 325 15.41 28.67 -28.99
C HIS A 325 16.39 28.39 -27.86
N VAL A 326 15.87 28.21 -26.65
CA VAL A 326 16.67 27.88 -25.47
C VAL A 326 16.37 26.44 -25.06
N TYR A 327 17.41 25.62 -24.98
CA TYR A 327 17.33 24.23 -24.55
C TYR A 327 18.03 24.08 -23.20
N SER A 328 17.25 23.82 -22.15
CA SER A 328 17.76 23.69 -20.77
C SER A 328 17.63 22.26 -20.29
N GLN A 329 18.74 21.64 -19.89
CA GLN A 329 18.73 20.29 -19.32
C GLN A 329 18.04 20.29 -17.94
N VAL A 330 17.08 19.38 -17.76
CA VAL A 330 16.48 19.06 -16.47
C VAL A 330 17.23 17.89 -15.86
N ARG A 331 17.94 18.14 -14.75
CA ARG A 331 18.76 17.13 -14.07
C ARG A 331 17.90 16.27 -13.11
N PRO A 332 18.18 14.95 -13.01
CA PRO A 332 17.52 14.09 -12.03
C PRO A 332 17.87 14.50 -10.60
N LEU A 333 16.98 14.20 -9.66
CA LEU A 333 17.19 14.51 -8.25
C LEU A 333 18.24 13.57 -7.63
N LEU A 334 19.29 14.13 -7.07
CA LEU A 334 20.24 13.39 -6.24
C LEU A 334 19.63 13.12 -4.85
N PRO A 335 19.79 11.92 -4.26
CA PRO A 335 19.30 11.65 -2.91
C PRO A 335 19.95 12.58 -1.88
N ASN A 336 19.14 13.15 -0.97
CA ASN A 336 19.56 13.94 0.20
C ASN A 336 20.15 15.35 -0.06
N CYS A 337 19.73 16.06 -1.12
CA CYS A 337 20.17 17.44 -1.35
C CYS A 337 19.16 18.50 -0.85
N GLN A 338 19.65 19.59 -0.26
CA GLN A 338 18.87 20.81 -0.03
C GLN A 338 18.90 21.69 -1.29
N PHE A 339 17.75 22.22 -1.71
CA PHE A 339 17.64 23.04 -2.90
C PHE A 339 18.12 24.46 -2.63
N THR A 340 19.32 24.79 -3.11
CA THR A 340 19.80 26.18 -3.17
C THR A 340 20.13 26.55 -4.61
N TYR A 341 19.83 27.79 -4.99
CA TYR A 341 20.16 28.28 -6.32
C TYR A 341 21.68 28.41 -6.45
N CYS A 342 22.24 27.91 -7.55
CA CYS A 342 23.67 28.08 -7.82
C CYS A 342 24.01 29.57 -7.91
N SER A 343 24.99 30.01 -7.11
CA SER A 343 25.45 31.40 -7.07
C SER A 343 25.94 31.89 -8.44
N HIS A 344 26.58 31.03 -9.24
CA HIS A 344 27.06 31.37 -10.58
C HIS A 344 25.90 31.61 -11.56
N VAL A 345 24.86 30.77 -11.51
CA VAL A 345 23.66 30.93 -12.33
C VAL A 345 22.91 32.21 -11.96
N ARG A 346 22.84 32.54 -10.66
CA ARG A 346 22.28 33.83 -10.20
C ARG A 346 23.02 35.05 -10.76
N GLN A 347 24.31 34.90 -11.08
CA GLN A 347 25.16 35.95 -11.64
C GLN A 347 25.21 35.91 -13.18
N GLY A 348 24.38 35.09 -13.84
CA GLY A 348 24.35 34.96 -15.30
C GLY A 348 25.54 34.23 -15.91
N LYS A 349 26.32 33.50 -15.10
CA LYS A 349 27.49 32.71 -15.55
C LYS A 349 27.12 31.22 -15.68
N PRO A 350 27.75 30.47 -16.61
CA PRO A 350 27.54 29.03 -16.70
C PRO A 350 27.93 28.34 -15.39
N CYS A 351 27.14 27.35 -14.97
CA CYS A 351 27.50 26.57 -13.80
C CYS A 351 28.63 25.59 -14.15
N TRP A 352 29.67 25.57 -13.32
CA TRP A 352 30.83 24.70 -13.50
C TRP A 352 30.72 23.36 -12.73
N HIS A 353 29.57 23.10 -12.12
CA HIS A 353 29.34 21.82 -11.44
C HIS A 353 29.11 20.75 -12.50
N GLN A 354 29.98 19.73 -12.51
CA GLN A 354 29.76 18.54 -13.34
C GLN A 354 28.46 17.83 -12.91
N PRO A 355 27.75 17.20 -13.87
CA PRO A 355 26.52 16.43 -13.60
C PRO A 355 26.66 15.36 -12.53
#